data_AF-A0A959T646-F1
#
_entry.id   AF-A0A959T646-F1
#
_cell.length_a   1.000
_cell.length_b   1.000
_cell.length_c   1.000
_cell.angle_alpha   90.00
_cell.angle_beta   90.00
_cell.angle_gamma   90.00
#
_symmetry.space_group_name_H-M   'P 1'
#
loop_
_entity.id
_entity.type
_entity.pdbx_description
1 polymer ?
#
loop_
_entity_poly.entity_id
_entity_poly.type
_entity_poly.pdbx_seq_one_letter_code
_entity_poly.pdbx_strand_id
1 'polypeptide(L)'
;YDADLALEAMVASAMGEDPCLEAYRRQGYISSEDCAESVSKTLEYAYDDWCIAQMAREMGRDSLAEVFQRRSGNWRNLFDPETKFFRARRNGGFIEPFDPYEVNFHFTEANAWQYSLFAPQAIDELAACMGGPDSLEAQLDRLFTASIATTGRDQADITGLIGQYAHGNEPSHHMAYLYSWLGKHDKARHYLDRILNELYQDGPAGLSGNEDCGQMSAWYVLSSLGMYPIAPGDGGRYDLGGPLFESIQVQVNDTTTWSMSATELDGLIGSKGKPMVRHESIMQGSKPGPVARGPVLDGAYLCTTAPVIVAPAASFSDALEVTAKGTGTCTITDASGTRPCPMNAPFTLTATSTVAVDWSDHYAPVTAHFTRFDGDLEITLDSEYANQYAAGGDGALIDGIRGGADFRTGAWQGYQGQDVTFTLDLGKVVLLDSVGLGMLQDMMAWIWYPETVQVAWSTNRRQWSST
;
A
#
# COMPACT_ATOMS: atom_id res chain seq x y z
N TYR A 1 -16.56 -26.50 12.41
CA TYR A 1 -17.00 -26.23 11.03
C TYR A 1 -16.37 -27.29 10.13
N ASP A 2 -16.74 -27.32 8.84
CA ASP A 2 -16.11 -28.21 7.85
C ASP A 2 -14.87 -27.52 7.28
N ALA A 3 -13.68 -28.09 7.50
CA ALA A 3 -12.42 -27.48 7.10
C ALA A 3 -12.18 -27.52 5.58
N ASP A 4 -12.66 -28.57 4.90
CA ASP A 4 -12.52 -28.69 3.45
C ASP A 4 -13.38 -27.62 2.74
N LEU A 5 -14.64 -27.44 3.20
CA LEU A 5 -15.50 -26.39 2.66
C LEU A 5 -15.00 -24.98 2.97
N ALA A 6 -14.38 -24.79 4.14
CA ALA A 6 -13.78 -23.50 4.49
C ALA A 6 -12.58 -23.17 3.59
N LEU A 7 -11.66 -24.12 3.38
CA LEU A 7 -10.53 -23.92 2.46
C LEU A 7 -10.99 -23.70 1.02
N GLU A 8 -12.01 -24.44 0.56
CA GLU A 8 -12.62 -24.24 -0.76
C GLU A 8 -13.14 -22.81 -0.92
N ALA A 9 -13.87 -22.30 0.07
CA ALA A 9 -14.41 -20.94 0.06
C ALA A 9 -13.30 -19.87 0.07
N MET A 10 -12.25 -20.06 0.87
CA MET A 10 -11.10 -19.15 0.92
C MET A 10 -10.40 -19.07 -0.45
N VAL A 11 -10.16 -20.23 -1.09
CA VAL A 11 -9.57 -20.29 -2.43
C VAL A 11 -10.50 -19.62 -3.46
N ALA A 12 -11.79 -19.90 -3.42
CA ALA A 12 -12.76 -19.28 -4.34
C ALA A 12 -12.74 -17.75 -4.22
N SER A 13 -12.67 -17.21 -3.00
CA SER A 13 -12.58 -15.76 -2.75
C SER A 13 -11.29 -15.16 -3.33
N ALA A 14 -10.13 -15.79 -3.09
CA ALA A 14 -8.84 -15.32 -3.60
C ALA A 14 -8.65 -15.51 -5.12
N MET A 15 -9.55 -16.26 -5.77
CA MET A 15 -9.58 -16.53 -7.19
C MET A 15 -10.74 -15.82 -7.92
N GLY A 16 -11.40 -14.86 -7.26
CA GLY A 16 -12.49 -14.07 -7.83
C GLY A 16 -12.11 -13.29 -9.11
N GLU A 17 -13.12 -12.89 -9.87
CA GLU A 17 -12.98 -12.26 -11.20
C GLU A 17 -12.94 -10.72 -11.17
N ASP A 18 -12.81 -10.09 -9.99
CA ASP A 18 -12.71 -8.63 -9.97
C ASP A 18 -11.36 -8.14 -10.54
N PRO A 19 -11.33 -6.92 -11.11
CA PRO A 19 -10.13 -6.40 -11.77
C PRO A 19 -8.90 -6.29 -10.86
N CYS A 20 -9.08 -6.00 -9.56
CA CYS A 20 -7.96 -5.91 -8.62
C CYS A 20 -7.31 -7.28 -8.43
N LEU A 21 -8.11 -8.32 -8.18
CA LEU A 21 -7.61 -9.68 -8.01
C LEU A 21 -7.00 -10.24 -9.31
N GLU A 22 -7.58 -9.92 -10.47
CA GLU A 22 -6.98 -10.30 -11.76
C GLU A 22 -5.61 -9.66 -11.94
N ALA A 23 -5.50 -8.34 -11.71
CA ALA A 23 -4.24 -7.62 -11.76
C ALA A 23 -3.20 -8.19 -10.79
N TYR A 24 -3.60 -8.44 -9.54
CA TYR A 24 -2.74 -9.01 -8.50
C TYR A 24 -2.19 -10.39 -8.89
N ARG A 25 -3.04 -11.31 -9.38
CA ARG A 25 -2.60 -12.64 -9.82
C ARG A 25 -1.71 -12.59 -11.06
N ARG A 26 -1.98 -11.64 -11.97
CA ARG A 26 -1.24 -11.49 -13.23
C ARG A 26 0.13 -10.86 -13.02
N GLN A 27 0.24 -9.85 -12.14
CA GLN A 27 1.42 -8.98 -12.04
C GLN A 27 2.20 -9.18 -10.73
N GLY A 28 1.60 -9.82 -9.73
CA GLY A 28 2.14 -9.93 -8.37
C GLY A 28 1.98 -8.67 -7.55
N TYR A 29 1.25 -7.67 -8.04
CA TYR A 29 0.85 -6.45 -7.35
C TYR A 29 -0.29 -5.79 -8.14
N ILE A 30 -0.89 -4.77 -7.57
CA ILE A 30 -1.90 -3.93 -8.22
C ILE A 30 -1.26 -2.58 -8.55
N SER A 31 -1.31 -2.17 -9.82
CA SER A 31 -0.95 -0.80 -10.22
C SER A 31 -2.08 0.15 -9.84
N SER A 32 -1.77 1.44 -9.63
CA SER A 32 -2.81 2.46 -9.43
C SER A 32 -3.75 2.59 -10.64
N GLU A 33 -3.33 2.09 -11.80
CA GLU A 33 -4.10 2.07 -13.04
C GLU A 33 -5.06 0.87 -13.13
N ASP A 34 -4.83 -0.18 -12.34
CA ASP A 34 -5.68 -1.37 -12.32
C ASP A 34 -6.89 -1.16 -11.42
N CYS A 35 -6.67 -0.63 -10.20
CA CYS A 35 -7.73 -0.24 -9.30
C CYS A 35 -7.27 0.71 -8.17
N ALA A 36 -8.23 1.39 -7.54
CA ALA A 36 -7.98 2.20 -6.35
C ALA A 36 -7.53 1.35 -5.15
N GLU A 37 -6.85 1.99 -4.20
CA GLU A 37 -6.29 1.40 -2.98
C GLU A 37 -5.28 0.28 -3.27
N SER A 38 -4.56 0.45 -4.38
CA SER A 38 -3.71 -0.58 -4.96
C SER A 38 -2.63 -1.09 -4.00
N VAL A 39 -2.10 -0.22 -3.14
CA VAL A 39 -1.07 -0.58 -2.15
C VAL A 39 -1.69 -1.41 -1.04
N SER A 40 -2.72 -0.89 -0.36
CA SER A 40 -3.42 -1.58 0.72
C SER A 40 -3.89 -2.97 0.30
N LYS A 41 -4.58 -3.06 -0.85
CA LYS A 41 -5.07 -4.35 -1.38
C LYS A 41 -3.94 -5.33 -1.69
N THR A 42 -2.83 -4.87 -2.27
CA THR A 42 -1.68 -5.76 -2.53
C THR A 42 -1.09 -6.33 -1.23
N LEU A 43 -0.98 -5.50 -0.19
CA LEU A 43 -0.43 -5.89 1.11
C LEU A 43 -1.37 -6.84 1.86
N GLU A 44 -2.66 -6.54 1.87
CA GLU A 44 -3.70 -7.38 2.49
C GLU A 44 -3.88 -8.71 1.76
N TYR A 45 -3.97 -8.71 0.44
CA TYR A 45 -4.05 -9.96 -0.34
C TYR A 45 -2.81 -10.84 -0.12
N ALA A 46 -1.62 -10.25 0.05
CA ALA A 46 -0.42 -11.01 0.39
C ALA A 46 -0.51 -11.64 1.80
N TYR A 47 -1.16 -10.99 2.75
CA TYR A 47 -1.41 -11.57 4.07
C TYR A 47 -2.51 -12.64 4.02
N ASP A 48 -3.60 -12.42 3.29
CA ASP A 48 -4.68 -13.39 3.11
C ASP A 48 -4.20 -14.66 2.39
N ASP A 49 -3.35 -14.51 1.37
CA ASP A 49 -2.72 -15.64 0.69
C ASP A 49 -1.82 -16.42 1.65
N TRP A 50 -1.13 -15.76 2.58
CA TRP A 50 -0.39 -16.47 3.62
C TRP A 50 -1.33 -17.28 4.52
N CYS A 51 -2.46 -16.71 4.95
CA CYS A 51 -3.46 -17.43 5.76
C CYS A 51 -3.99 -18.69 5.03
N ILE A 52 -4.27 -18.58 3.72
CA ILE A 52 -4.66 -19.74 2.90
C ILE A 52 -3.54 -20.78 2.86
N ALA A 53 -2.28 -20.35 2.69
CA ALA A 53 -1.14 -21.25 2.67
C ALA A 53 -0.95 -22.00 4.00
N GLN A 54 -1.14 -21.32 5.13
CA GLN A 54 -1.04 -21.91 6.46
C GLN A 54 -2.11 -23.00 6.65
N MET A 55 -3.37 -22.70 6.33
CA MET A 55 -4.47 -23.67 6.43
C MET A 55 -4.27 -24.86 5.47
N ALA A 56 -3.91 -24.60 4.22
CA ALA A 56 -3.63 -25.64 3.24
C ALA A 56 -2.52 -26.58 3.70
N ARG A 57 -1.44 -26.04 4.31
CA ARG A 57 -0.34 -26.84 4.85
C ARG A 57 -0.76 -27.70 6.03
N GLU A 58 -1.53 -27.16 6.98
CA GLU A 58 -2.08 -27.93 8.10
C GLU A 58 -2.99 -29.08 7.64
N MET A 59 -3.66 -28.91 6.50
CA MET A 59 -4.52 -29.93 5.88
C MET A 59 -3.77 -30.89 4.93
N GLY A 60 -2.45 -30.77 4.81
CA GLY A 60 -1.63 -31.61 3.91
C GLY A 60 -1.89 -31.37 2.42
N ARG A 61 -2.34 -30.16 2.04
CA ARG A 61 -2.58 -29.71 0.66
C ARG A 61 -1.35 -28.96 0.12
N ASP A 62 -0.18 -29.60 0.12
CA ASP A 62 1.11 -28.94 -0.09
C ASP A 62 1.21 -28.13 -1.39
N SER A 63 0.72 -28.67 -2.52
CA SER A 63 0.75 -27.93 -3.80
C SER A 63 -0.08 -26.65 -3.78
N LEU A 64 -1.21 -26.65 -3.06
CA LEU A 64 -2.03 -25.46 -2.87
C LEU A 64 -1.31 -24.47 -1.95
N ALA A 65 -0.72 -24.98 -0.86
CA ALA A 65 0.05 -24.18 0.08
C ALA A 65 1.23 -23.49 -0.61
N GLU A 66 1.94 -24.15 -1.53
CA GLU A 66 3.04 -23.56 -2.30
C GLU A 66 2.59 -22.40 -3.19
N VAL A 67 1.45 -22.53 -3.87
CA VAL A 67 0.89 -21.47 -4.72
C VAL A 67 0.63 -20.20 -3.92
N PHE A 68 -0.06 -20.35 -2.79
CA PHE A 68 -0.45 -19.24 -1.93
C PHE A 68 0.72 -18.69 -1.11
N GLN A 69 1.66 -19.54 -0.67
CA GLN A 69 2.90 -19.12 0.00
C GLN A 69 3.79 -18.28 -0.92
N ARG A 70 3.81 -18.56 -2.22
CA ARG A 70 4.53 -17.72 -3.18
C ARG A 70 3.85 -16.36 -3.31
N ARG A 71 2.52 -16.33 -3.50
CA ARG A 71 1.75 -15.08 -3.62
C ARG A 71 1.84 -14.24 -2.35
N SER A 72 1.98 -14.85 -1.17
CA SER A 72 2.17 -14.10 0.07
C SER A 72 3.43 -13.25 0.13
N GLY A 73 4.37 -13.44 -0.79
CA GLY A 73 5.56 -12.60 -0.96
C GLY A 73 5.33 -11.33 -1.79
N ASN A 74 4.14 -11.13 -2.35
CA ASN A 74 3.82 -10.05 -3.29
C ASN A 74 3.91 -8.64 -2.67
N TRP A 75 3.86 -8.53 -1.34
CA TRP A 75 4.10 -7.26 -0.64
C TRP A 75 5.44 -6.60 -1.05
N ARG A 76 6.46 -7.41 -1.39
CA ARG A 76 7.77 -6.91 -1.83
C ARG A 76 7.70 -6.08 -3.11
N ASN A 77 6.74 -6.37 -3.99
CA ASN A 77 6.68 -5.72 -5.30
C ASN A 77 6.35 -4.22 -5.19
N LEU A 78 5.73 -3.79 -4.10
CA LEU A 78 5.48 -2.38 -3.83
C LEU A 78 6.46 -1.76 -2.83
N PHE A 79 7.40 -2.54 -2.27
CA PHE A 79 8.41 -2.00 -1.36
C PHE A 79 9.49 -1.24 -2.14
N ASP A 80 9.65 0.04 -1.82
CA ASP A 80 10.74 0.85 -2.37
C ASP A 80 11.92 0.87 -1.38
N PRO A 81 13.06 0.24 -1.72
CA PRO A 81 14.22 0.21 -0.86
C PRO A 81 14.91 1.57 -0.70
N GLU A 82 14.64 2.56 -1.55
CA GLU A 82 15.21 3.91 -1.43
C GLU A 82 14.49 4.69 -0.32
N THR A 83 13.16 4.71 -0.32
CA THR A 83 12.34 5.44 0.67
C THR A 83 12.02 4.64 1.92
N LYS A 84 12.09 3.30 1.86
CA LYS A 84 11.66 2.34 2.89
C LYS A 84 10.14 2.32 3.15
N PHE A 85 9.36 2.72 2.15
CA PHE A 85 7.89 2.68 2.19
C PHE A 85 7.35 1.74 1.13
N PHE A 86 6.10 1.31 1.33
CA PHE A 86 5.30 0.80 0.23
C PHE A 86 4.82 1.95 -0.63
N ARG A 87 5.07 1.87 -1.94
CA ARG A 87 4.73 2.92 -2.90
C ARG A 87 3.87 2.35 -4.00
N ALA A 88 2.88 3.13 -4.41
CA ALA A 88 2.05 2.81 -5.56
C ALA A 88 2.88 2.78 -6.84
N ARG A 89 2.54 1.83 -7.71
CA ARG A 89 3.12 1.73 -9.05
C ARG A 89 2.17 2.30 -10.08
N ARG A 90 2.74 2.91 -11.12
CA ARG A 90 2.05 3.42 -12.30
C ARG A 90 2.99 3.35 -13.49
N ASN A 91 2.48 2.91 -14.65
CA ASN A 91 3.24 2.81 -15.88
C ASN A 91 4.60 2.07 -15.70
N GLY A 92 4.60 0.96 -14.97
CA GLY A 92 5.78 0.15 -14.67
C GLY A 92 6.79 0.74 -13.67
N GLY A 93 6.60 2.00 -13.24
CA GLY A 93 7.44 2.70 -12.27
C GLY A 93 6.74 2.93 -10.93
N PHE A 94 7.45 3.50 -9.94
CA PHE A 94 6.81 4.08 -8.76
C PHE A 94 6.27 5.48 -9.10
N ILE A 95 5.16 5.87 -8.47
CA ILE A 95 4.61 7.23 -8.64
C ILE A 95 5.57 8.25 -8.00
N GLU A 96 5.80 9.35 -8.72
CA GLU A 96 6.59 10.52 -8.29
C GLU A 96 5.82 11.82 -8.53
N PRO A 97 6.02 12.86 -7.69
CA PRO A 97 6.82 12.86 -6.46
C PRO A 97 6.19 11.98 -5.36
N PHE A 98 6.99 11.57 -4.37
CA PHE A 98 6.52 10.78 -3.23
C PHE A 98 6.48 11.61 -1.95
N ASP A 99 5.29 11.76 -1.38
CA ASP A 99 5.08 12.31 -0.05
C ASP A 99 4.48 11.22 0.87
N PRO A 100 5.20 10.75 1.90
CA PRO A 100 4.67 9.71 2.79
C PRO A 100 3.53 10.21 3.69
N TYR A 101 3.31 11.52 3.80
CA TYR A 101 2.21 12.12 4.57
C TYR A 101 0.91 12.26 3.76
N GLU A 102 0.97 12.02 2.45
CA GLU A 102 -0.17 12.22 1.57
C GLU A 102 -1.20 11.11 1.75
N VAL A 103 -2.41 11.54 2.12
CA VAL A 103 -3.61 10.71 2.01
C VAL A 103 -4.11 10.82 0.57
N ASN A 104 -4.17 9.69 -0.13
CA ASN A 104 -4.50 9.62 -1.55
C ASN A 104 -5.35 8.36 -1.86
N PHE A 105 -5.50 8.00 -3.13
CA PHE A 105 -6.29 6.85 -3.56
C PHE A 105 -5.49 5.55 -3.64
N HIS A 106 -4.26 5.50 -3.12
CA HIS A 106 -3.43 4.29 -3.16
C HIS A 106 -3.51 3.47 -1.88
N PHE A 107 -3.93 4.09 -0.79
CA PHE A 107 -4.09 3.49 0.52
C PHE A 107 -5.55 3.59 0.98
N THR A 108 -6.08 2.53 1.56
CA THR A 108 -7.41 2.51 2.19
C THR A 108 -7.35 3.29 3.50
N GLU A 109 -8.05 4.44 3.56
CA GLU A 109 -8.23 5.27 4.76
C GLU A 109 -6.92 5.67 5.48
N ALA A 110 -5.81 5.72 4.74
CA ALA A 110 -4.48 5.83 5.31
C ALA A 110 -3.50 6.60 4.39
N ASN A 111 -2.28 6.79 4.87
CA ASN A 111 -1.12 7.20 4.08
C ASN A 111 -0.01 6.14 4.11
N ALA A 112 1.13 6.44 3.49
CA ALA A 112 2.25 5.50 3.41
C ALA A 112 2.85 5.15 4.78
N TRP A 113 2.82 6.05 5.76
CA TRP A 113 3.27 5.75 7.13
C TRP A 113 2.45 4.64 7.78
N GLN A 114 1.13 4.76 7.68
CA GLN A 114 0.18 3.89 8.36
C GLN A 114 0.08 2.49 7.72
N TYR A 115 0.58 2.32 6.48
CA TYR A 115 0.79 0.99 5.88
C TYR A 115 2.25 0.52 5.85
N SER A 116 3.22 1.38 6.24
CA SER A 116 4.67 1.13 6.03
C SER A 116 5.20 -0.17 6.63
N LEU A 117 4.47 -0.73 7.61
CA LEU A 117 4.85 -1.94 8.35
C LEU A 117 3.87 -3.10 8.13
N PHE A 118 2.99 -3.03 7.12
CA PHE A 118 1.99 -4.06 6.84
C PHE A 118 2.57 -5.23 6.02
N ALA A 119 3.39 -6.05 6.68
CA ALA A 119 3.74 -7.40 6.24
C ALA A 119 3.83 -8.33 7.47
N PRO A 120 2.74 -8.45 8.26
CA PRO A 120 2.76 -9.17 9.54
C PRO A 120 3.17 -10.64 9.39
N GLN A 121 2.90 -11.26 8.24
CA GLN A 121 3.34 -12.62 7.89
C GLN A 121 4.85 -12.77 7.66
N ALA A 122 5.58 -11.65 7.49
CA ALA A 122 6.96 -11.66 6.99
C ALA A 122 7.84 -10.56 7.64
N ILE A 123 7.65 -10.28 8.94
CA ILE A 123 8.32 -9.17 9.64
C ILE A 123 9.86 -9.23 9.53
N ASP A 124 10.46 -10.42 9.64
CA ASP A 124 11.91 -10.58 9.53
C ASP A 124 12.42 -10.32 8.09
N GLU A 125 11.61 -10.64 7.07
CA GLU A 125 11.91 -10.33 5.67
C GLU A 125 11.72 -8.83 5.36
N LEU A 126 10.69 -8.20 5.93
CA LEU A 126 10.48 -6.75 5.87
C LEU A 126 11.66 -6.01 6.50
N ALA A 127 12.12 -6.46 7.67
CA ALA A 127 13.32 -5.92 8.31
C ALA A 127 14.54 -6.06 7.38
N ALA A 128 14.75 -7.23 6.76
CA ALA A 128 15.84 -7.44 5.80
C ALA A 128 15.75 -6.47 4.60
N CYS A 129 14.56 -6.28 4.02
CA CYS A 129 14.29 -5.28 2.97
C CYS A 129 14.62 -3.85 3.40
N MET A 130 14.38 -3.50 4.67
CA MET A 130 14.70 -2.19 5.21
C MET A 130 16.21 -1.96 5.43
N GLY A 131 17.01 -3.03 5.57
CA GLY A 131 18.43 -2.95 5.92
C GLY A 131 18.81 -3.69 7.21
N GLY A 132 17.87 -4.45 7.78
CA GLY A 132 18.02 -5.25 8.98
C GLY A 132 17.14 -4.78 10.15
N PRO A 133 17.21 -5.50 11.30
CA PRO A 133 16.42 -5.19 12.49
C PRO A 133 16.57 -3.75 13.00
N ASP A 134 17.78 -3.19 12.95
CA ASP A 134 18.04 -1.80 13.37
C ASP A 134 17.38 -0.78 12.45
N SER A 135 17.25 -1.09 11.14
CA SER A 135 16.53 -0.23 10.19
C SER A 135 15.01 -0.27 10.41
N LEU A 136 14.45 -1.43 10.77
CA LEU A 136 13.05 -1.53 11.16
C LEU A 136 12.78 -0.77 12.47
N GLU A 137 13.67 -0.86 13.46
CA GLU A 137 13.58 -0.05 14.69
C GLU A 137 13.61 1.46 14.38
N ALA A 138 14.53 1.90 13.52
CA ALA A 138 14.61 3.30 13.13
C ALA A 138 13.34 3.78 12.38
N GLN A 139 12.72 2.92 11.57
CA GLN A 139 11.45 3.23 10.91
C GLN A 139 10.30 3.39 11.91
N LEU A 140 10.22 2.51 12.92
CA LEU A 140 9.27 2.66 14.03
C LEU A 140 9.49 3.95 14.82
N ASP A 141 10.75 4.27 15.16
CA ASP A 141 11.08 5.50 15.88
C ASP A 141 10.63 6.73 15.08
N ARG A 142 10.82 6.72 13.75
CA ARG A 142 10.34 7.79 12.87
C ARG A 142 8.82 7.87 12.81
N LEU A 143 8.12 6.74 12.73
CA LEU A 143 6.65 6.70 12.72
C LEU A 143 6.07 7.42 13.95
N PHE A 144 6.52 7.05 15.14
CA PHE A 144 5.97 7.60 16.39
C PHE A 144 6.41 9.05 16.69
N THR A 145 7.41 9.57 15.97
CA THR A 145 7.93 10.94 16.16
C THR A 145 7.69 11.87 14.98
N ALA A 146 7.14 11.36 13.87
CA ALA A 146 6.77 12.14 12.69
C ALA A 146 5.74 13.23 13.01
N SER A 147 5.63 14.23 12.14
CA SER A 147 4.56 15.23 12.24
C SER A 147 3.20 14.53 12.16
N ILE A 148 2.22 14.95 12.97
CA ILE A 148 0.84 14.44 12.87
C ILE A 148 0.10 14.98 11.64
N ALA A 149 0.57 16.09 11.07
CA ALA A 149 -0.09 16.73 9.94
C ALA A 149 -0.01 15.85 8.69
N THR A 150 -1.15 15.62 8.05
CA THR A 150 -1.28 14.94 6.76
C THR A 150 -1.34 15.96 5.62
N THR A 151 -1.05 15.49 4.41
CA THR A 151 -1.25 16.22 3.15
C THR A 151 -2.25 15.45 2.29
N GLY A 152 -2.64 15.99 1.13
CA GLY A 152 -3.61 15.36 0.25
C GLY A 152 -5.05 15.56 0.74
N ARG A 153 -5.86 14.50 0.73
CA ARG A 153 -7.28 14.56 1.12
C ARG A 153 -7.45 14.53 2.63
N ASP A 154 -8.55 15.11 3.11
CA ASP A 154 -9.01 14.88 4.48
C ASP A 154 -9.59 13.46 4.60
N GLN A 155 -9.23 12.74 5.66
CA GLN A 155 -9.77 11.42 5.99
C GLN A 155 -10.22 11.40 7.45
N ALA A 156 -11.50 11.13 7.67
CA ALA A 156 -12.09 11.18 9.00
C ALA A 156 -11.60 10.06 9.93
N ASP A 157 -11.17 8.93 9.37
CA ASP A 157 -10.78 7.73 10.13
C ASP A 157 -9.35 7.82 10.66
N ILE A 158 -8.52 8.76 10.16
CA ILE A 158 -7.15 8.98 10.67
C ILE A 158 -7.22 9.77 11.99
N THR A 159 -7.33 9.03 13.08
CA THR A 159 -7.55 9.56 14.43
C THR A 159 -6.69 8.84 15.47
N GLY A 160 -6.62 9.35 16.71
CA GLY A 160 -5.78 8.77 17.76
C GLY A 160 -4.27 8.80 17.45
N LEU A 161 -3.77 9.93 16.95
CA LEU A 161 -2.40 10.04 16.41
C LEU A 161 -1.31 10.13 17.49
N ILE A 162 -0.27 9.30 17.34
CA ILE A 162 1.02 9.43 18.01
C ILE A 162 2.11 9.50 16.93
N GLY A 163 2.48 10.72 16.56
CA GLY A 163 3.20 10.94 15.30
C GLY A 163 2.32 10.53 14.12
N GLN A 164 2.78 9.61 13.30
CA GLN A 164 2.00 9.04 12.19
C GLN A 164 1.36 7.67 12.50
N TYR A 165 1.56 7.13 13.71
CA TYR A 165 0.74 6.02 14.21
C TYR A 165 -0.68 6.50 14.45
N ALA A 166 -1.69 5.87 13.84
CA ALA A 166 -3.10 6.25 13.98
C ALA A 166 -3.88 5.13 14.69
N HIS A 167 -4.15 5.29 15.99
CA HIS A 167 -4.82 4.22 16.75
C HIS A 167 -6.30 4.06 16.43
N GLY A 168 -6.96 5.10 15.91
CA GLY A 168 -8.36 5.02 15.53
C GLY A 168 -8.59 4.28 14.21
N ASN A 169 -7.56 3.68 13.61
CA ASN A 169 -7.63 2.96 12.35
C ASN A 169 -6.75 1.70 12.37
N GLU A 170 -7.25 0.59 11.83
CA GLU A 170 -6.71 -0.77 11.95
C GLU A 170 -5.29 -0.98 11.41
N PRO A 171 -4.84 -0.36 10.30
CA PRO A 171 -3.52 -0.63 9.73
C PRO A 171 -2.37 -0.40 10.71
N SER A 172 -2.57 0.44 11.74
CA SER A 172 -1.56 0.74 12.76
C SER A 172 -1.52 -0.26 13.93
N HIS A 173 -2.57 -1.07 14.15
CA HIS A 173 -2.80 -1.77 15.42
C HIS A 173 -1.66 -2.70 15.87
N HIS A 174 -0.90 -3.29 14.95
CA HIS A 174 0.22 -4.18 15.27
C HIS A 174 1.56 -3.47 15.47
N MET A 175 1.69 -2.20 15.07
CA MET A 175 3.00 -1.57 14.89
C MET A 175 3.81 -1.43 16.18
N ALA A 176 3.18 -1.07 17.30
CA ALA A 176 3.88 -0.95 18.59
C ALA A 176 4.48 -2.28 19.05
N TYR A 177 3.83 -3.41 18.73
CA TYR A 177 4.32 -4.75 19.06
C TYR A 177 5.56 -5.16 18.27
N LEU A 178 5.85 -4.48 17.15
CA LEU A 178 7.07 -4.73 16.38
C LEU A 178 8.35 -4.34 17.17
N TYR A 179 8.26 -3.42 18.14
CA TYR A 179 9.37 -3.22 19.08
C TYR A 179 9.63 -4.47 19.93
N SER A 180 8.58 -5.15 20.39
CA SER A 180 8.73 -6.40 21.13
C SER A 180 9.30 -7.52 20.26
N TRP A 181 8.86 -7.60 19.00
CA TRP A 181 9.44 -8.48 18.00
C TRP A 181 10.95 -8.25 17.81
N LEU A 182 11.40 -7.00 17.88
CA LEU A 182 12.82 -6.63 17.77
C LEU A 182 13.62 -6.78 19.08
N GLY A 183 12.99 -7.17 20.19
CA GLY A 183 13.62 -7.23 21.50
C GLY A 183 13.82 -5.86 22.17
N LYS A 184 13.08 -4.83 21.71
CA LYS A 184 13.12 -3.44 22.21
C LYS A 184 11.98 -3.19 23.19
N HIS A 185 11.92 -4.00 24.24
CA HIS A 185 10.77 -4.05 25.15
C HIS A 185 10.46 -2.73 25.86
N ASP A 186 11.47 -1.95 26.25
CA ASP A 186 11.26 -0.65 26.88
C ASP A 186 10.50 0.32 25.95
N LYS A 187 10.80 0.28 24.64
CA LYS A 187 10.09 1.08 23.63
C LYS A 187 8.69 0.55 23.37
N ALA A 188 8.54 -0.78 23.28
CA ALA A 188 7.23 -1.42 23.15
C ALA A 188 6.32 -1.00 24.31
N ARG A 189 6.80 -1.12 25.55
CA ARG A 189 6.08 -0.76 26.76
C ARG A 189 5.73 0.72 26.78
N HIS A 190 6.68 1.59 26.43
CA HIS A 190 6.44 3.04 26.37
C HIS A 190 5.24 3.39 25.47
N TYR A 191 5.20 2.88 24.24
CA TYR A 191 4.11 3.21 23.32
C TYR A 191 2.82 2.48 23.64
N LEU A 192 2.86 1.21 24.07
CA LEU A 192 1.66 0.46 24.44
C LEU A 192 0.97 1.07 25.67
N ASP A 193 1.73 1.46 26.70
CA ASP A 193 1.17 2.17 27.86
C ASP A 193 0.55 3.49 27.45
N ARG A 194 1.22 4.22 26.56
CA ARG A 194 0.72 5.50 26.08
C ARG A 194 -0.61 5.31 25.35
N ILE A 195 -0.70 4.34 24.44
CA ILE A 195 -1.93 4.03 23.70
C ILE A 195 -3.06 3.63 24.65
N LEU A 196 -2.81 2.66 25.54
CA LEU A 196 -3.81 2.14 26.48
C LEU A 196 -4.35 3.20 27.44
N ASN A 197 -3.49 4.12 27.91
CA ASN A 197 -3.87 5.11 28.93
C ASN A 197 -4.33 6.46 28.34
N GLU A 198 -3.90 6.82 27.13
CA GLU A 198 -4.26 8.13 26.53
C GLU A 198 -5.42 8.01 25.53
N LEU A 199 -5.60 6.87 24.86
CA LEU A 199 -6.54 6.71 23.74
C LEU A 199 -7.80 5.90 24.08
N TYR A 200 -7.93 5.46 25.34
CA TYR A 200 -9.13 4.81 25.88
C TYR A 200 -9.59 5.48 27.18
N GLN A 201 -10.86 5.81 27.27
CA GLN A 201 -11.49 6.41 28.46
C GLN A 201 -12.87 5.80 28.71
N ASP A 202 -13.38 5.91 29.93
CA ASP A 202 -14.67 5.34 30.35
C ASP A 202 -15.88 6.27 30.10
N GLY A 203 -15.70 7.29 29.27
CA GLY A 203 -16.73 8.26 28.89
C GLY A 203 -17.31 8.05 27.48
N PRO A 204 -18.38 8.77 27.10
CA PRO A 204 -19.01 8.66 25.78
C PRO A 204 -18.11 8.96 24.57
N ALA A 205 -17.03 9.73 24.77
CA ALA A 205 -16.00 10.01 23.76
C ALA A 205 -14.70 9.22 24.02
N GLY A 206 -14.84 8.05 24.66
CA GLY A 206 -13.73 7.29 25.20
C GLY A 206 -12.96 6.43 24.20
N LEU A 207 -13.33 6.43 22.93
CA LEU A 207 -12.61 5.74 21.86
C LEU A 207 -11.98 6.75 20.92
N SER A 208 -10.77 6.43 20.45
CA SER A 208 -10.03 7.31 19.54
C SER A 208 -10.47 7.26 18.09
N GLY A 209 -11.37 6.34 17.72
CA GLY A 209 -11.89 6.13 16.36
C GLY A 209 -13.19 5.31 16.37
N ASN A 210 -13.58 4.77 15.22
CA ASN A 210 -14.72 3.85 15.12
C ASN A 210 -14.44 2.59 15.96
N GLU A 211 -15.50 1.97 16.50
CA GLU A 211 -15.32 0.79 17.37
C GLU A 211 -15.11 -0.51 16.56
N ASP A 212 -15.56 -0.48 15.31
CA ASP A 212 -15.44 -1.54 14.31
C ASP A 212 -15.84 -2.93 14.80
N CYS A 213 -17.07 -2.97 15.32
CA CYS A 213 -17.79 -4.20 15.66
C CYS A 213 -17.05 -5.09 16.67
N GLY A 214 -16.30 -4.49 17.60
CA GLY A 214 -15.51 -5.18 18.60
C GLY A 214 -13.99 -5.09 18.39
N GLN A 215 -13.51 -4.60 17.24
CA GLN A 215 -12.10 -4.59 16.90
C GLN A 215 -11.26 -3.74 17.87
N MET A 216 -11.66 -2.48 18.09
CA MET A 216 -10.96 -1.59 19.05
C MET A 216 -11.01 -2.14 20.47
N SER A 217 -12.19 -2.61 20.89
CA SER A 217 -12.40 -3.19 22.21
C SER A 217 -11.55 -4.46 22.42
N ALA A 218 -11.45 -5.32 21.40
CA ALA A 218 -10.64 -6.53 21.45
C ALA A 218 -9.15 -6.21 21.51
N TRP A 219 -8.69 -5.18 20.76
CA TRP A 219 -7.33 -4.67 20.87
C TRP A 219 -7.04 -4.23 22.31
N TYR A 220 -7.90 -3.39 22.90
CA TYR A 220 -7.73 -2.93 24.28
C TYR A 220 -7.70 -4.08 25.28
N VAL A 221 -8.61 -5.05 25.16
CA VAL A 221 -8.66 -6.21 26.06
C VAL A 221 -7.38 -7.02 25.95
N LEU A 222 -6.97 -7.45 24.75
CA LEU A 222 -5.77 -8.26 24.56
C LEU A 222 -4.50 -7.52 25.03
N SER A 223 -4.36 -6.25 24.64
CA SER A 223 -3.26 -5.40 25.06
C SER A 223 -3.22 -5.17 26.57
N SER A 224 -4.38 -5.07 27.24
CA SER A 224 -4.46 -4.99 28.71
C SER A 224 -4.04 -6.29 29.40
N LEU A 225 -4.26 -7.45 28.77
CA LEU A 225 -3.69 -8.72 29.21
C LEU A 225 -2.17 -8.81 28.95
N GLY A 226 -1.62 -7.85 28.19
CA GLY A 226 -0.21 -7.73 27.86
C GLY A 226 0.24 -8.54 26.66
N MET A 227 -0.68 -8.95 25.78
CA MET A 227 -0.37 -9.80 24.63
C MET A 227 -1.18 -9.43 23.38
N TYR A 228 -0.65 -9.68 22.19
CA TYR A 228 -1.34 -9.36 20.94
C TYR A 228 -0.93 -10.28 19.77
N PRO A 229 -1.88 -10.75 18.94
CA PRO A 229 -1.56 -11.54 17.76
C PRO A 229 -1.21 -10.61 16.58
N ILE A 230 0.08 -10.41 16.29
CA ILE A 230 0.52 -9.57 15.16
C ILE A 230 0.04 -10.13 13.82
N ALA A 231 0.10 -11.46 13.67
CA ALA A 231 -0.31 -12.18 12.45
C ALA A 231 -1.25 -13.33 12.81
N PRO A 232 -2.58 -13.09 12.91
CA PRO A 232 -3.55 -14.16 13.01
C PRO A 232 -3.32 -15.22 11.91
N GLY A 233 -3.28 -16.51 12.26
CA GLY A 233 -2.84 -17.58 11.35
C GLY A 233 -1.43 -18.13 11.60
N ASP A 234 -0.63 -17.52 12.49
CA ASP A 234 0.74 -17.99 12.85
C ASP A 234 0.74 -19.16 13.85
N GLY A 235 -0.21 -20.10 13.73
CA GLY A 235 -0.33 -21.23 14.66
C GLY A 235 -0.56 -20.81 16.12
N GLY A 236 -1.23 -19.67 16.33
CA GLY A 236 -1.62 -19.18 17.66
C GLY A 236 -0.55 -18.43 18.43
N ARG A 237 0.32 -17.66 17.76
CA ARG A 237 1.28 -16.75 18.41
C ARG A 237 0.60 -15.51 18.99
N TYR A 238 0.98 -15.13 20.23
CA TYR A 238 0.73 -13.82 20.82
C TYR A 238 2.04 -13.19 21.29
N ASP A 239 2.35 -12.00 20.79
CA ASP A 239 3.53 -11.22 21.17
C ASP A 239 3.27 -10.42 22.44
N LEU A 240 4.25 -10.39 23.36
CA LEU A 240 4.08 -9.77 24.66
C LEU A 240 4.46 -8.28 24.65
N GLY A 241 3.61 -7.45 25.25
CA GLY A 241 3.77 -6.00 25.36
C GLY A 241 3.86 -5.47 26.80
N GLY A 242 3.52 -6.31 27.78
CA GLY A 242 3.43 -5.96 29.20
C GLY A 242 1.99 -5.69 29.61
N PRO A 243 1.55 -6.08 30.82
CA PRO A 243 0.14 -6.03 31.20
C PRO A 243 -0.27 -4.66 31.77
N LEU A 244 -1.57 -4.36 31.73
CA LEU A 244 -2.12 -3.17 32.39
C LEU A 244 -2.45 -3.43 33.87
N PHE A 245 -2.77 -4.68 34.21
CA PHE A 245 -3.20 -5.09 35.55
C PHE A 245 -2.11 -5.87 36.31
N GLU A 246 -2.12 -5.76 37.65
CA GLU A 246 -1.18 -6.50 38.52
C GLU A 246 -1.39 -8.02 38.47
N SER A 247 -2.64 -8.47 38.26
CA SER A 247 -3.01 -9.87 38.13
C SER A 247 -4.13 -10.04 37.11
N ILE A 248 -3.97 -11.07 36.29
CA ILE A 248 -4.86 -11.43 35.19
C ILE A 248 -5.34 -12.85 35.41
N GLN A 249 -6.65 -13.07 35.25
CA GLN A 249 -7.26 -14.40 35.20
C GLN A 249 -8.28 -14.43 34.07
N VAL A 250 -8.10 -15.36 33.14
CA VAL A 250 -8.99 -15.57 32.00
C VAL A 250 -9.49 -17.01 32.03
N GLN A 251 -10.80 -17.18 32.17
CA GLN A 251 -11.42 -18.49 32.02
C GLN A 251 -11.47 -18.84 30.54
N VAL A 252 -10.66 -19.81 30.11
CA VAL A 252 -10.50 -20.16 28.69
C VAL A 252 -11.39 -21.32 28.24
N ASN A 253 -11.89 -22.09 29.20
CA ASN A 253 -12.99 -23.04 29.02
C ASN A 253 -13.66 -23.32 30.38
N ASP A 254 -14.68 -24.17 30.39
CA ASP A 254 -15.47 -24.51 31.59
C ASP A 254 -14.62 -24.98 32.79
N THR A 255 -13.45 -25.56 32.53
CA THR A 255 -12.59 -26.21 33.53
C THR A 255 -11.22 -25.57 33.72
N THR A 256 -10.83 -24.66 32.83
CA THR A 256 -9.47 -24.12 32.79
C THR A 256 -9.49 -22.60 32.92
N THR A 257 -8.73 -22.10 33.90
CA THR A 257 -8.40 -20.69 34.03
C THR A 257 -6.92 -20.50 33.77
N TRP A 258 -6.60 -19.60 32.85
CA TRP A 258 -5.25 -19.11 32.62
C TRP A 258 -5.00 -17.89 33.51
N SER A 259 -3.88 -17.87 34.23
CA SER A 259 -3.58 -16.82 35.19
C SER A 259 -2.14 -16.32 35.05
N MET A 260 -1.94 -15.00 35.19
CA MET A 260 -0.64 -14.35 35.20
C MET A 260 -0.58 -13.20 36.21
N SER A 261 0.57 -12.98 36.82
CA SER A 261 0.89 -11.70 37.46
C SER A 261 1.73 -10.82 36.54
N ALA A 262 1.69 -9.51 36.77
CA ALA A 262 2.52 -8.55 36.05
C ALA A 262 4.02 -8.92 36.12
N THR A 263 4.50 -9.25 37.31
CA THR A 263 5.90 -9.65 37.54
C THR A 263 6.31 -10.90 36.75
N GLU A 264 5.40 -11.86 36.58
CA GLU A 264 5.68 -13.06 35.77
C GLU A 264 5.77 -12.72 34.28
N LEU A 265 4.87 -11.85 33.78
CA LEU A 265 4.91 -11.41 32.39
C LEU A 265 6.16 -10.59 32.10
N ASP A 266 6.50 -9.65 32.97
CA ASP A 266 7.71 -8.83 32.87
C ASP A 266 8.98 -9.69 32.92
N GLY A 267 8.98 -10.74 33.74
CA GLY A 267 10.08 -11.71 33.80
C GLY A 267 10.29 -12.46 32.49
N LEU A 268 9.22 -12.74 31.74
CA LEU A 268 9.30 -13.35 30.41
C LEU A 268 9.80 -12.34 29.36
N ILE A 269 9.32 -11.11 29.43
CA ILE A 269 9.74 -10.00 28.56
C ILE A 269 11.24 -9.70 28.73
N GLY A 270 11.76 -9.75 29.96
CA GLY A 270 13.18 -9.53 30.26
C GLY A 270 14.12 -10.70 29.90
N SER A 271 13.59 -11.82 29.39
CA SER A 271 14.38 -13.00 29.01
C SER A 271 14.98 -12.86 27.60
N LYS A 272 16.08 -13.58 27.29
CA LYS A 272 16.67 -13.57 25.94
C LYS A 272 15.70 -14.24 24.94
N GLY A 273 15.07 -13.48 24.05
CA GLY A 273 14.19 -14.00 22.99
C GLY A 273 13.18 -12.98 22.46
N LYS A 274 12.23 -13.42 21.62
CA LYS A 274 11.00 -12.66 21.32
C LYS A 274 9.92 -13.16 22.31
N PRO A 275 9.57 -12.41 23.36
CA PRO A 275 8.66 -12.87 24.39
C PRO A 275 7.27 -13.05 23.78
N MET A 276 6.81 -14.29 23.74
CA MET A 276 5.54 -14.68 23.12
C MET A 276 4.88 -15.79 23.92
N VAL A 277 3.59 -15.95 23.72
CA VAL A 277 2.78 -17.04 24.27
C VAL A 277 2.10 -17.76 23.13
N ARG A 278 2.03 -19.10 23.21
CA ARG A 278 1.26 -19.91 22.27
C ARG A 278 -0.15 -20.11 22.77
N HIS A 279 -1.11 -20.03 21.86
CA HIS A 279 -2.53 -20.26 22.09
C HIS A 279 -2.77 -21.58 22.82
N GLU A 280 -2.13 -22.67 22.39
CA GLU A 280 -2.23 -23.98 23.05
C GLU A 280 -1.84 -23.93 24.54
N SER A 281 -0.79 -23.18 24.89
CA SER A 281 -0.38 -23.03 26.29
C SER A 281 -1.41 -22.27 27.12
N ILE A 282 -2.04 -21.24 26.54
CA ILE A 282 -3.13 -20.50 27.17
C ILE A 282 -4.32 -21.43 27.42
N MET A 283 -4.73 -22.21 26.40
CA MET A 283 -5.87 -23.13 26.48
C MET A 283 -5.66 -24.27 27.50
N GLN A 284 -4.40 -24.65 27.77
CA GLN A 284 -4.04 -25.62 28.80
C GLN A 284 -3.90 -25.01 30.20
N GLY A 285 -4.10 -23.69 30.37
CA GLY A 285 -3.89 -22.99 31.65
C GLY A 285 -2.41 -22.96 32.07
N SER A 286 -1.50 -23.24 31.14
CA SER A 286 -0.07 -23.30 31.41
C SER A 286 0.52 -21.88 31.47
N LYS A 287 1.50 -21.71 32.35
CA LYS A 287 2.30 -20.48 32.36
C LYS A 287 3.17 -20.43 31.10
N PRO A 288 3.26 -19.27 30.43
CA PRO A 288 4.11 -19.11 29.27
C PRO A 288 5.57 -19.32 29.65
N GLY A 289 6.33 -19.87 28.71
CA GLY A 289 7.77 -19.98 28.79
C GLY A 289 8.41 -19.26 27.61
N PRO A 290 9.67 -18.84 27.72
CA PRO A 290 10.38 -18.27 26.60
C PRO A 290 10.43 -19.28 25.45
N VAL A 291 9.87 -18.92 24.31
CA VAL A 291 10.00 -19.72 23.09
C VAL A 291 11.35 -19.37 22.46
N ALA A 292 12.17 -20.39 22.25
CA ALA A 292 13.47 -20.23 21.62
C ALA A 292 13.32 -19.47 20.28
N ARG A 293 14.28 -18.59 20.01
CA ARG A 293 14.37 -17.86 18.74
C ARG A 293 14.21 -18.87 17.60
N GLY A 294 13.25 -18.65 16.71
CA GLY A 294 13.32 -19.22 15.37
C GLY A 294 14.65 -18.80 14.73
N PRO A 295 15.14 -19.52 13.71
CA PRO A 295 16.36 -19.10 13.02
C PRO A 295 16.20 -17.64 12.59
N VAL A 296 17.15 -16.78 12.97
CA VAL A 296 17.30 -15.48 12.33
C VAL A 296 17.61 -15.80 10.88
N LEU A 297 16.80 -15.32 9.96
CA LEU A 297 17.15 -15.39 8.55
C LEU A 297 18.52 -14.72 8.41
N ASP A 298 19.52 -15.50 8.05
CA ASP A 298 20.88 -15.01 7.83
C ASP A 298 20.80 -13.92 6.75
N GLY A 299 21.55 -12.83 6.90
CA GLY A 299 21.35 -11.53 6.21
C GLY A 299 21.53 -11.52 4.68
N ALA A 300 21.42 -12.67 4.02
CA ALA A 300 21.48 -12.88 2.59
C ALA A 300 20.09 -12.92 1.91
N TYR A 301 19.03 -12.45 2.55
CA TYR A 301 17.78 -12.16 1.84
C TYR A 301 17.96 -10.90 1.00
N LEU A 302 18.14 -11.10 -0.31
CA LEU A 302 17.96 -10.02 -1.27
C LEU A 302 16.47 -9.66 -1.28
N CYS A 303 16.16 -8.40 -0.98
CA CYS A 303 14.82 -7.85 -1.19
C CYS A 303 14.55 -7.80 -2.69
N THR A 304 14.21 -8.94 -3.28
CA THR A 304 13.91 -9.04 -4.70
C THR A 304 12.51 -8.51 -4.93
N THR A 305 12.42 -7.40 -5.65
CA THR A 305 11.18 -6.74 -6.03
C THR A 305 10.97 -6.86 -7.54
N ALA A 306 9.73 -6.70 -8.00
CA ALA A 306 9.45 -6.56 -9.43
C ALA A 306 10.30 -5.42 -10.05
N PRO A 307 10.79 -5.56 -11.29
CA PRO A 307 11.54 -4.49 -11.98
C PRO A 307 10.79 -3.16 -11.99
N VAL A 308 11.52 -2.05 -12.05
CA VAL A 308 10.95 -0.70 -12.05
C VAL A 308 11.39 0.01 -13.32
N ILE A 309 10.44 0.47 -14.12
CA ILE A 309 10.71 1.31 -15.29
C ILE A 309 10.61 2.77 -14.84
N VAL A 310 11.75 3.45 -14.78
CA VAL A 310 11.87 4.83 -14.31
C VAL A 310 11.93 5.76 -15.51
N ALA A 311 11.05 6.76 -15.53
CA ALA A 311 11.02 7.81 -16.53
C ALA A 311 10.44 9.09 -15.89
N PRO A 312 10.85 10.30 -16.35
CA PRO A 312 10.33 11.54 -15.80
C PRO A 312 8.88 11.84 -16.20
N ALA A 313 8.36 11.17 -17.23
CA ALA A 313 6.99 11.31 -17.71
C ALA A 313 6.56 10.07 -18.50
N ALA A 314 5.24 9.89 -18.68
CA ALA A 314 4.66 8.88 -19.57
C ALA A 314 4.48 9.39 -21.02
N SER A 315 4.78 10.65 -21.29
CA SER A 315 4.69 11.26 -22.61
C SER A 315 5.83 12.26 -22.84
N PHE A 316 6.15 12.53 -24.11
CA PHE A 316 7.26 13.41 -24.49
C PHE A 316 7.11 13.95 -25.92
N SER A 317 7.77 15.07 -26.24
CA SER A 317 7.75 15.67 -27.59
C SER A 317 8.94 15.24 -28.47
N ASP A 318 10.15 15.36 -27.92
CA ASP A 318 11.39 15.13 -28.67
C ASP A 318 12.00 13.77 -28.32
N ALA A 319 12.47 13.64 -27.08
CA ALA A 319 13.12 12.46 -26.57
C ALA A 319 12.87 12.29 -25.07
N LEU A 320 12.87 11.06 -24.60
CA LEU A 320 12.67 10.71 -23.19
C LEU A 320 13.76 9.75 -22.74
N GLU A 321 14.43 10.08 -21.63
CA GLU A 321 15.33 9.15 -20.96
C GLU A 321 14.53 8.19 -20.07
N VAL A 322 14.78 6.89 -20.22
CA VAL A 322 14.13 5.82 -19.47
C VAL A 322 15.19 4.88 -18.93
N THR A 323 14.98 4.34 -17.73
CA THR A 323 15.84 3.31 -17.14
C THR A 323 14.99 2.14 -16.64
N ALA A 324 15.29 0.92 -17.09
CA ALA A 324 14.72 -0.31 -16.52
C ALA A 324 15.61 -0.83 -15.39
N LYS A 325 15.20 -0.65 -14.13
CA LYS A 325 15.92 -1.13 -12.94
C LYS A 325 15.46 -2.54 -12.54
N GLY A 326 16.37 -3.38 -12.07
CA GLY A 326 16.08 -4.72 -11.54
C GLY A 326 16.76 -5.86 -12.31
N THR A 327 16.16 -7.05 -12.27
CA THR A 327 16.62 -8.25 -12.98
C THR A 327 15.59 -8.67 -14.04
N GLY A 328 16.06 -9.14 -15.18
CA GLY A 328 15.18 -9.56 -16.29
C GLY A 328 15.73 -9.18 -17.66
N THR A 329 14.87 -9.31 -18.67
CA THR A 329 15.15 -8.95 -20.06
C THR A 329 14.30 -7.76 -20.46
N CYS A 330 14.95 -6.64 -20.82
CA CYS A 330 14.28 -5.42 -21.25
C CYS A 330 14.10 -5.41 -22.77
N THR A 331 12.89 -5.05 -23.21
CA THR A 331 12.57 -4.81 -24.62
C THR A 331 11.84 -3.47 -24.81
N ILE A 332 12.07 -2.84 -25.96
CA ILE A 332 11.34 -1.68 -26.46
C ILE A 332 10.60 -2.13 -27.71
N THR A 333 9.30 -1.85 -27.78
CA THR A 333 8.47 -2.08 -28.95
C THR A 333 7.90 -0.76 -29.44
N ASP A 334 8.21 -0.40 -30.69
CA ASP A 334 7.71 0.80 -31.36
C ASP A 334 7.29 0.45 -32.80
N ALA A 335 6.96 1.45 -33.63
CA ALA A 335 6.52 1.24 -35.01
C ALA A 335 7.59 0.57 -35.92
N SER A 336 8.87 0.59 -35.52
CA SER A 336 9.97 -0.08 -36.22
C SER A 336 10.15 -1.56 -35.82
N GLY A 337 9.46 -2.01 -34.77
CA GLY A 337 9.49 -3.37 -34.25
C GLY A 337 9.96 -3.44 -32.80
N THR A 338 10.34 -4.65 -32.36
CA THR A 338 10.83 -4.92 -31.00
C THR A 338 12.34 -5.06 -30.98
N ARG A 339 13.01 -4.38 -30.04
CA ARG A 339 14.46 -4.40 -29.84
C ARG A 339 14.83 -4.47 -28.35
N PRO A 340 16.00 -5.02 -27.98
CA PRO A 340 16.43 -5.04 -26.58
C PRO A 340 16.77 -3.62 -26.06
N CYS A 341 16.59 -3.41 -24.76
CA CYS A 341 17.10 -2.25 -24.01
C CYS A 341 18.09 -2.67 -22.92
N PRO A 342 18.99 -1.76 -22.48
CA PRO A 342 19.85 -2.05 -21.36
C PRO A 342 19.06 -2.11 -20.04
N MET A 343 19.41 -3.07 -19.19
CA MET A 343 19.00 -3.10 -17.78
C MET A 343 19.96 -2.27 -16.94
N ASN A 344 19.43 -1.59 -15.91
CA ASN A 344 20.18 -0.81 -14.91
C ASN A 344 21.07 0.30 -15.51
N ALA A 345 20.76 0.76 -16.72
CA ALA A 345 21.40 1.91 -17.36
C ALA A 345 20.37 2.69 -18.19
N PRO A 346 20.53 4.01 -18.32
CA PRO A 346 19.59 4.84 -19.08
C PRO A 346 19.66 4.55 -20.58
N PHE A 347 18.53 4.72 -21.25
CA PHE A 347 18.39 4.71 -22.71
C PHE A 347 17.35 5.74 -23.15
N THR A 348 17.39 6.12 -24.43
CA THR A 348 16.53 7.18 -24.97
C THR A 348 15.44 6.61 -25.86
N LEU A 349 14.21 7.09 -25.67
CA LEU A 349 13.07 6.90 -26.56
C LEU A 349 12.90 8.16 -27.41
N THR A 350 12.65 7.98 -28.71
CA THR A 350 12.41 9.07 -29.68
C THR A 350 11.11 8.87 -30.47
N ALA A 351 10.35 7.83 -30.13
CA ALA A 351 9.08 7.48 -30.75
C ALA A 351 8.14 6.88 -29.69
N THR A 352 6.83 6.94 -29.93
CA THR A 352 5.84 6.21 -29.13
C THR A 352 6.24 4.75 -29.01
N SER A 353 6.43 4.28 -27.78
CA SER A 353 7.06 3.00 -27.49
C SER A 353 6.43 2.34 -26.28
N THR A 354 6.46 1.02 -26.23
CA THR A 354 6.24 0.24 -25.01
C THR A 354 7.56 -0.35 -24.55
N VAL A 355 7.94 -0.10 -23.30
CA VAL A 355 9.06 -0.77 -22.63
C VAL A 355 8.49 -1.92 -21.80
N ALA A 356 9.06 -3.11 -21.94
CA ALA A 356 8.67 -4.28 -21.15
C ALA A 356 9.90 -4.95 -20.54
N VAL A 357 9.81 -5.31 -19.26
CA VAL A 357 10.82 -6.11 -18.57
C VAL A 357 10.22 -7.45 -18.22
N ASP A 358 10.66 -8.49 -18.92
CA ASP A 358 10.33 -9.87 -18.61
C ASP A 358 11.24 -10.35 -17.46
N TRP A 359 10.64 -10.74 -16.35
CA TRP A 359 11.33 -11.11 -15.12
C TRP A 359 10.90 -12.51 -14.68
N SER A 360 11.88 -13.34 -14.33
CA SER A 360 11.63 -14.73 -13.87
C SER A 360 10.86 -14.72 -12.55
N ASP A 361 9.91 -15.60 -12.25
CA ASP A 361 9.11 -16.55 -13.02
C ASP A 361 7.75 -16.50 -12.28
N HIS A 362 6.61 -16.64 -12.96
CA HIS A 362 5.22 -16.61 -12.44
C HIS A 362 4.37 -15.34 -12.62
N TYR A 363 4.90 -14.23 -13.13
CA TYR A 363 4.10 -13.02 -13.39
C TYR A 363 4.31 -12.47 -14.81
N ALA A 364 3.37 -11.64 -15.25
CA ALA A 364 3.48 -10.92 -16.50
C ALA A 364 4.67 -9.94 -16.48
N PRO A 365 5.24 -9.60 -17.65
CA PRO A 365 6.25 -8.57 -17.77
C PRO A 365 5.78 -7.25 -17.15
N VAL A 366 6.69 -6.52 -16.50
CA VAL A 366 6.40 -5.13 -16.10
C VAL A 366 6.44 -4.27 -17.36
N THR A 367 5.36 -3.59 -17.68
CA THR A 367 5.22 -2.78 -18.90
C THR A 367 5.03 -1.30 -18.59
N ALA A 368 5.63 -0.46 -19.42
CA ALA A 368 5.43 0.98 -19.44
C ALA A 368 5.15 1.43 -20.88
N HIS A 369 4.10 2.23 -21.06
CA HIS A 369 3.71 2.83 -22.32
C HIS A 369 4.15 4.30 -22.34
N PHE A 370 4.79 4.72 -23.42
CA PHE A 370 5.28 6.07 -23.62
C PHE A 370 4.70 6.67 -24.90
N THR A 371 4.00 7.79 -24.78
CA THR A 371 3.36 8.47 -25.91
C THR A 371 4.22 9.64 -26.38
N ARG A 372 4.65 9.62 -27.65
CA ARG A 372 5.22 10.80 -28.28
C ARG A 372 4.12 11.71 -28.82
N PHE A 373 4.09 12.97 -28.41
CA PHE A 373 3.18 14.00 -28.93
C PHE A 373 3.90 15.04 -29.77
N ASP A 374 3.15 15.89 -30.48
CA ASP A 374 3.72 16.98 -31.28
C ASP A 374 4.10 18.16 -30.35
N GLY A 375 5.40 18.44 -30.26
CA GLY A 375 5.97 19.42 -29.32
C GLY A 375 5.63 20.88 -29.58
N ASP A 376 4.91 21.17 -30.66
CA ASP A 376 4.45 22.52 -31.01
C ASP A 376 3.21 22.97 -30.18
N LEU A 377 2.63 22.08 -29.37
CA LEU A 377 1.44 22.36 -28.56
C LEU A 377 1.83 22.95 -27.20
N GLU A 378 1.36 24.16 -26.91
CA GLU A 378 1.42 24.76 -25.57
C GLU A 378 0.01 24.92 -25.00
N ILE A 379 -0.14 24.71 -23.69
CA ILE A 379 -1.39 24.95 -22.96
C ILE A 379 -1.17 25.99 -21.88
N THR A 380 -2.15 26.89 -21.73
CA THR A 380 -2.28 27.76 -20.55
C THR A 380 -3.58 27.41 -19.85
N LEU A 381 -3.49 26.92 -18.62
CA LEU A 381 -4.64 26.69 -17.76
C LEU A 381 -4.94 27.97 -16.98
N ASP A 382 -6.12 28.56 -17.20
CA ASP A 382 -6.59 29.71 -16.42
C ASP A 382 -7.36 29.26 -15.17
N SER A 383 -7.79 27.98 -15.14
CA SER A 383 -8.48 27.33 -14.03
C SER A 383 -7.53 26.41 -13.24
N GLU A 384 -7.78 26.28 -11.94
CA GLU A 384 -6.99 25.44 -11.03
C GLU A 384 -7.65 24.07 -10.87
N TYR A 385 -6.95 22.99 -11.23
CA TYR A 385 -7.44 21.64 -10.98
C TYR A 385 -7.36 21.28 -9.49
N ALA A 386 -8.26 20.43 -9.03
CA ALA A 386 -8.20 19.89 -7.69
C ALA A 386 -6.95 19.01 -7.55
N ASN A 387 -6.13 19.24 -6.52
CA ASN A 387 -4.89 18.51 -6.29
C ASN A 387 -5.09 16.98 -6.29
N GLN A 388 -6.21 16.51 -5.73
CA GLN A 388 -6.59 15.08 -5.69
C GLN A 388 -6.87 14.45 -7.08
N TYR A 389 -7.01 15.27 -8.13
CA TYR A 389 -7.25 14.87 -9.51
C TYR A 389 -6.34 15.68 -10.45
N ALA A 390 -5.03 15.63 -10.23
CA ALA A 390 -4.07 16.41 -11.01
C ALA A 390 -3.67 15.76 -12.36
N ALA A 391 -3.87 14.45 -12.52
CA ALA A 391 -3.36 13.67 -13.66
C ALA A 391 -1.87 13.94 -13.96
N GLY A 392 -1.54 14.39 -15.18
CA GLY A 392 -0.19 14.80 -15.59
C GLY A 392 0.17 16.26 -15.25
N GLY A 393 -0.58 16.91 -14.35
CA GLY A 393 -0.43 18.32 -14.02
C GLY A 393 -0.84 19.25 -15.16
N ASP A 394 -0.15 20.38 -15.33
CA ASP A 394 -0.56 21.43 -16.26
C ASP A 394 -0.60 20.97 -17.74
N GLY A 395 0.20 19.97 -18.09
CA GLY A 395 0.24 19.38 -19.43
C GLY A 395 -0.80 18.29 -19.71
N ALA A 396 -1.60 17.89 -18.72
CA ALA A 396 -2.45 16.69 -18.81
C ALA A 396 -3.44 16.70 -19.99
N LEU A 397 -3.92 17.88 -20.41
CA LEU A 397 -4.89 17.99 -21.51
C LEU A 397 -4.26 17.89 -22.91
N ILE A 398 -2.92 17.92 -23.01
CA ILE A 398 -2.18 17.86 -24.28
C ILE A 398 -1.16 16.71 -24.34
N ASP A 399 -1.02 15.93 -23.27
CA ASP A 399 0.02 14.91 -23.12
C ASP A 399 -0.25 13.62 -23.93
N GLY A 400 -1.43 13.51 -24.55
CA GLY A 400 -1.85 12.37 -25.36
C GLY A 400 -2.32 11.16 -24.56
N ILE A 401 -2.40 11.26 -23.24
CA ILE A 401 -2.91 10.23 -22.33
C ILE A 401 -4.42 10.40 -22.16
N ARG A 402 -5.16 9.29 -22.16
CA ARG A 402 -6.63 9.31 -21.97
C ARG A 402 -7.00 8.60 -20.69
N GLY A 403 -7.92 9.20 -19.93
CA GLY A 403 -8.48 8.58 -18.74
C GLY A 403 -9.38 7.39 -19.04
N GLY A 404 -9.40 6.42 -18.11
CA GLY A 404 -10.27 5.25 -18.14
C GLY A 404 -11.66 5.52 -17.54
N ALA A 405 -12.43 4.46 -17.26
CA ALA A 405 -13.77 4.61 -16.66
C ALA A 405 -13.73 4.95 -15.16
N ASP A 406 -12.66 4.60 -14.45
CA ASP A 406 -12.50 4.86 -13.02
C ASP A 406 -11.64 6.11 -12.80
N PHE A 407 -12.26 7.19 -12.29
CA PHE A 407 -11.58 8.46 -12.01
C PHE A 407 -10.42 8.33 -11.02
N ARG A 408 -10.45 7.33 -10.13
CA ARG A 408 -9.46 7.11 -9.07
C ARG A 408 -8.14 6.57 -9.61
N THR A 409 -8.09 6.12 -10.87
CA THR A 409 -6.88 5.63 -11.53
C THR A 409 -5.87 6.74 -11.89
N GLY A 410 -6.24 8.01 -11.65
CA GLY A 410 -5.30 9.13 -11.69
C GLY A 410 -4.95 9.64 -13.09
N ALA A 411 -5.70 9.23 -14.12
CA ALA A 411 -5.54 9.73 -15.50
C ALA A 411 -6.53 10.86 -15.86
N TRP A 412 -7.31 11.33 -14.89
CA TRP A 412 -8.28 12.41 -15.06
C TRP A 412 -7.83 13.67 -14.32
N GLN A 413 -7.93 14.80 -15.00
CA GLN A 413 -7.79 16.11 -14.38
C GLN A 413 -9.18 16.61 -13.94
N GLY A 414 -9.33 16.89 -12.64
CA GLY A 414 -10.63 17.23 -12.04
C GLY A 414 -10.72 18.68 -11.60
N TYR A 415 -11.91 19.27 -11.72
CA TYR A 415 -12.20 20.65 -11.35
C TYR A 415 -13.49 20.70 -10.53
N GLN A 416 -13.51 21.51 -9.47
CA GLN A 416 -14.66 21.59 -8.55
C GLN A 416 -15.12 23.04 -8.37
N GLY A 417 -16.43 23.25 -8.51
CA GLY A 417 -17.09 24.52 -8.17
C GLY A 417 -16.65 25.74 -9.00
N GLN A 418 -16.08 25.51 -10.19
CA GLN A 418 -15.55 26.56 -11.06
C GLN A 418 -15.75 26.22 -12.54
N ASP A 419 -15.71 27.24 -13.38
CA ASP A 419 -15.60 27.06 -14.82
C ASP A 419 -14.19 26.59 -15.19
N VAL A 420 -14.08 25.75 -16.20
CA VAL A 420 -12.80 25.27 -16.74
C VAL A 420 -12.44 26.07 -17.98
N THR A 421 -11.40 26.88 -17.88
CA THR A 421 -10.88 27.72 -18.96
C THR A 421 -9.42 27.39 -19.21
N PHE A 422 -9.10 27.14 -20.48
CA PHE A 422 -7.73 26.96 -20.92
C PHE A 422 -7.57 27.39 -22.38
N THR A 423 -6.36 27.77 -22.73
CA THR A 423 -5.98 28.15 -24.10
C THR A 423 -4.97 27.15 -24.65
N LEU A 424 -5.27 26.62 -25.84
CA LEU A 424 -4.33 25.79 -26.61
C LEU A 424 -3.68 26.63 -27.70
N ASP A 425 -2.35 26.68 -27.70
CA ASP A 425 -1.55 27.25 -28.77
C ASP A 425 -1.01 26.13 -29.65
N LEU A 426 -1.39 26.15 -30.93
CA LEU A 426 -1.03 25.10 -31.89
C LEU A 426 0.35 25.35 -32.54
N GLY A 427 1.05 26.42 -32.15
CA GLY A 427 2.35 26.86 -32.68
C GLY A 427 2.30 27.41 -34.11
N LYS A 428 1.31 26.99 -34.91
CA LYS A 428 1.11 27.39 -36.31
C LYS A 428 -0.38 27.43 -36.65
N VAL A 429 -0.73 28.19 -37.68
CA VAL A 429 -2.09 28.20 -38.22
C VAL A 429 -2.35 26.86 -38.90
N VAL A 430 -3.30 26.10 -38.36
CA VAL A 430 -3.74 24.82 -38.89
C VAL A 430 -5.23 24.85 -39.24
N LEU A 431 -5.60 24.08 -40.26
CA LEU A 431 -7.00 23.79 -40.54
C LEU A 431 -7.46 22.65 -39.63
N LEU A 432 -8.55 22.84 -38.90
CA LEU A 432 -9.13 21.82 -38.02
C LEU A 432 -10.49 21.41 -38.55
N ASP A 433 -10.72 20.10 -38.67
CA ASP A 433 -12.01 19.55 -39.08
C ASP A 433 -12.97 19.37 -37.89
N SER A 434 -12.42 19.16 -36.68
CA SER A 434 -13.21 18.99 -35.46
C SER A 434 -12.40 19.33 -34.21
N VAL A 435 -13.11 19.77 -33.16
CA VAL A 435 -12.59 19.92 -31.80
C VAL A 435 -13.50 19.11 -30.87
N GLY A 436 -12.92 18.40 -29.90
CA GLY A 436 -13.66 17.61 -28.94
C GLY A 436 -12.94 17.54 -27.60
N LEU A 437 -13.70 17.25 -26.55
CA LEU A 437 -13.21 17.12 -25.18
C LEU A 437 -13.54 15.72 -24.65
N GLY A 438 -12.56 15.06 -24.03
CA GLY A 438 -12.79 13.84 -23.27
C GLY A 438 -13.27 14.21 -21.87
N MET A 439 -14.43 13.69 -21.46
CA MET A 439 -15.02 13.97 -20.15
C MET A 439 -15.55 12.68 -19.53
N LEU A 440 -15.44 12.57 -18.22
CA LEU A 440 -16.04 11.49 -17.44
C LEU A 440 -17.33 11.98 -16.78
N GLN A 441 -18.30 11.07 -16.67
CA GLN A 441 -19.49 11.25 -15.84
C GLN A 441 -19.62 10.05 -14.90
N ASP A 442 -19.77 10.33 -13.61
CA ASP A 442 -20.08 9.36 -12.57
C ASP A 442 -21.01 10.02 -11.55
N MET A 443 -22.29 9.70 -11.64
CA MET A 443 -23.33 10.30 -10.77
C MET A 443 -23.18 9.87 -9.31
N MET A 444 -22.60 8.70 -9.03
CA MET A 444 -22.41 8.23 -7.66
C MET A 444 -21.30 9.02 -6.97
N ALA A 445 -20.29 9.42 -7.73
CA ALA A 445 -19.19 10.27 -7.28
C ALA A 445 -19.45 11.78 -7.47
N TRP A 446 -20.66 12.19 -7.87
CA TRP A 446 -21.00 13.58 -8.17
C TRP A 446 -20.11 14.24 -9.25
N ILE A 447 -19.61 13.44 -10.19
CA ILE A 447 -18.86 13.89 -11.36
C ILE A 447 -19.85 14.10 -12.51
N TRP A 448 -20.04 15.36 -12.88
CA TRP A 448 -21.02 15.76 -13.89
C TRP A 448 -20.33 16.31 -15.14
N TYR A 449 -20.99 16.15 -16.29
CA TYR A 449 -20.63 16.93 -17.46
C TYR A 449 -20.84 18.42 -17.19
N PRO A 450 -20.04 19.31 -17.81
CA PRO A 450 -20.31 20.74 -17.76
C PRO A 450 -21.68 21.03 -18.38
N GLU A 451 -22.38 22.02 -17.84
CA GLU A 451 -23.69 22.44 -18.36
C GLU A 451 -23.58 22.95 -19.80
N THR A 452 -22.47 23.61 -20.12
CA THR A 452 -22.16 24.13 -21.45
C THR A 452 -20.68 24.01 -21.76
N VAL A 453 -20.35 23.81 -23.04
CA VAL A 453 -18.98 23.90 -23.57
C VAL A 453 -18.98 24.98 -24.64
N GLN A 454 -18.04 25.91 -24.55
CA GLN A 454 -17.81 26.93 -25.56
C GLN A 454 -16.40 26.76 -26.13
N VAL A 455 -16.27 26.83 -27.45
CA VAL A 455 -14.96 26.75 -28.11
C VAL A 455 -14.75 28.04 -28.88
N ALA A 456 -13.64 28.72 -28.58
CA ALA A 456 -13.20 29.90 -29.30
C ALA A 456 -11.87 29.65 -30.01
N TRP A 457 -11.67 30.28 -31.17
CA TRP A 457 -10.44 30.16 -31.95
C TRP A 457 -9.97 31.51 -32.51
N SER A 458 -8.67 31.62 -32.72
CA SER A 458 -8.01 32.82 -33.28
C SER A 458 -6.79 32.46 -34.12
N THR A 459 -6.54 33.20 -35.20
CA THR A 459 -5.29 33.11 -35.98
C THR A 459 -4.28 34.20 -35.62
N ASN A 460 -4.64 35.15 -34.76
CA ASN A 460 -3.80 36.31 -34.42
C ASN A 460 -3.77 36.67 -32.92
N ARG A 461 -4.40 35.87 -32.06
CA ARG A 461 -4.54 36.05 -30.59
C ARG A 461 -5.21 37.36 -30.16
N ARG A 462 -5.82 38.10 -31.08
CA ARG A 462 -6.49 39.39 -30.80
C ARG A 462 -7.98 39.34 -31.11
N GLN A 463 -8.35 38.62 -32.17
CA GLN A 463 -9.73 38.45 -32.61
C GLN A 463 -10.12 36.99 -32.50
N TRP A 464 -11.21 36.73 -31.77
CA TRP A 464 -11.70 35.39 -31.49
C TRP A 464 -13.05 35.20 -32.14
N SER A 465 -13.25 34.05 -32.77
CA SER A 465 -14.56 33.53 -33.16
C SER A 465 -14.92 32.40 -32.21
N SER A 466 -16.20 32.17 -31.93
CA SER A 466 -16.64 31.10 -31.03
C SER A 466 -17.87 30.38 -31.54
N THR A 467 -18.08 29.17 -31.03
CA THR A 467 -19.29 28.35 -31.21
C THR A 467 -19.84 27.87 -29.89
#